data_AF-A0A960MWP3-F1
#
_entry.id   AF-A0A960MWP3-F1
#
_cell.length_a   1.000
_cell.length_b   1.000
_cell.length_c   1.000
_cell.angle_alpha   90.00
_cell.angle_beta   90.00
_cell.angle_gamma   90.00
#
_symmetry.space_group_name_H-M   'P 1'
#
loop_
_entity.id
_entity.type
_entity.pdbx_description
1 polymer ?
#
loop_
_entity_poly.entity_id
_entity_poly.type
_entity_poly.pdbx_seq_one_letter_code
_entity_poly.pdbx_strand_id
1 'polypeptide(L)'
;MHWTEPASADDSHSDLENRLWAAANQLWANAALKPSEFSPIVLGLIFLRFADVRFSAVEEEIKPQPGSRRSIGPADYHARGVLYLPAEARFGHLLQLPEGSALGQAVNDAMRAVERENPDLADVLPKTYQILENRTLAELLKVMASIPLDKGGDTFGLIYEYFLGKFAMSEGQKGGEFYTPTSIVRLIVEILEPYLGRIYDPACGSGGMFVQSARFVENHHRNPGAEISVYGQERVTDTSRLARLNLAVHGLSGDIRQGNTYYEDLHDSPGRFDFVLANPPFNVSQVDKERIADDPRYRFGLPRTD
;
A
#
# COMPACT_ATOMS: atom_id res chain seq x y z
N MET A 1 42.86 -18.66 2.49
CA MET A 1 41.82 -18.45 3.51
C MET A 1 40.64 -17.84 2.77
N HIS A 2 39.63 -18.63 2.43
CA HIS A 2 38.41 -18.12 1.80
C HIS A 2 37.52 -17.57 2.91
N TRP A 3 37.41 -16.25 2.95
CA TRP A 3 36.48 -15.54 3.80
C TRP A 3 35.15 -15.49 3.04
N THR A 4 34.22 -16.38 3.40
CA THR A 4 32.81 -16.26 3.01
C THR A 4 32.14 -15.36 4.02
N GLU A 5 31.64 -14.22 3.54
CA GLU A 5 30.80 -13.31 4.32
C GLU A 5 29.61 -14.11 4.89
N PRO A 6 29.32 -14.04 6.21
CA PRO A 6 28.09 -14.61 6.73
C PRO A 6 26.93 -13.85 6.09
N ALA A 7 25.93 -14.59 5.57
CA ALA A 7 24.72 -14.00 5.01
C ALA A 7 24.18 -12.96 5.99
N SER A 8 24.10 -11.71 5.54
CA SER A 8 23.59 -10.62 6.36
C SER A 8 22.08 -10.82 6.53
N ALA A 9 21.47 -10.19 7.54
CA ALA A 9 20.00 -10.24 7.69
C ALA A 9 19.26 -9.84 6.39
N ASP A 10 19.89 -9.01 5.56
CA ASP A 10 19.44 -8.54 4.24
C ASP A 10 19.23 -9.68 3.22
N ASP A 11 20.05 -10.74 3.27
CA ASP A 11 19.93 -11.89 2.36
C ASP A 11 18.67 -12.72 2.66
N SER A 12 18.29 -12.82 3.94
CA SER A 12 17.11 -13.60 4.37
C SER A 12 15.77 -12.94 4.00
N HIS A 13 15.76 -11.61 3.89
CA HIS A 13 14.59 -10.84 3.46
C HIS A 13 14.41 -10.93 1.95
N SER A 14 15.50 -10.73 1.20
CA SER A 14 15.54 -10.92 -0.26
C SER A 14 15.09 -12.32 -0.65
N ASP A 15 15.54 -13.37 0.04
CA ASP A 15 15.15 -14.76 -0.25
C ASP A 15 13.65 -15.02 -0.02
N LEU A 16 13.07 -14.46 1.04
CA LEU A 16 11.64 -14.56 1.32
C LEU A 16 10.82 -13.89 0.21
N GLU A 17 11.16 -12.65 -0.13
CA GLU A 17 10.49 -11.87 -1.18
C GLU A 17 10.57 -12.58 -2.53
N ASN A 18 11.77 -13.03 -2.91
CA ASN A 18 12.01 -13.78 -4.15
C ASN A 18 11.20 -15.07 -4.19
N ARG A 19 11.13 -15.83 -3.08
CA ARG A 19 10.35 -17.07 -3.00
C ARG A 19 8.84 -16.82 -3.10
N LEU A 20 8.32 -15.82 -2.38
CA LEU A 20 6.90 -15.44 -2.44
C LEU A 20 6.53 -14.99 -3.84
N TRP A 21 7.37 -14.15 -4.45
CA TRP A 21 7.18 -13.68 -5.82
C TRP A 21 7.23 -14.82 -6.82
N ALA A 22 8.20 -15.72 -6.73
CA ALA A 22 8.31 -16.87 -7.62
C ALA A 22 7.04 -17.75 -7.57
N ALA A 23 6.51 -18.01 -6.36
CA ALA A 23 5.27 -18.77 -6.20
C ALA A 23 4.06 -18.03 -6.79
N ALA A 24 3.90 -16.73 -6.50
CA ALA A 24 2.81 -15.93 -7.07
C ALA A 24 2.92 -15.82 -8.60
N ASN A 25 4.12 -15.63 -9.13
CA ASN A 25 4.41 -15.52 -10.56
C ASN A 25 4.16 -16.85 -11.29
N GLN A 26 4.46 -17.99 -10.66
CA GLN A 26 4.10 -19.30 -11.19
C GLN A 26 2.58 -19.47 -11.28
N LEU A 27 1.83 -19.04 -10.26
CA LEU A 27 0.36 -19.09 -10.28
C LEU A 27 -0.21 -18.15 -11.34
N TRP A 28 0.37 -16.96 -11.51
CA TRP A 28 0.02 -16.02 -12.57
C TRP A 28 0.27 -16.59 -13.97
N ALA A 29 1.43 -17.21 -14.21
CA ALA A 29 1.78 -17.78 -15.52
C ALA A 29 0.80 -18.86 -15.99
N ASN A 30 0.07 -19.47 -15.06
CA ASN A 30 -0.98 -20.46 -15.32
C ASN A 30 -2.39 -19.87 -15.23
N ALA A 31 -2.54 -18.60 -14.84
CA ALA A 31 -3.79 -17.87 -14.86
C ALA A 31 -3.93 -17.13 -16.20
N ALA A 32 -5.10 -17.17 -16.82
CA ALA A 32 -5.38 -16.44 -18.06
C ALA A 32 -5.69 -14.95 -17.77
N LEU A 33 -4.79 -14.24 -17.07
CA LEU A 33 -4.99 -12.87 -16.59
C LEU A 33 -3.83 -11.95 -17.01
N LYS A 34 -4.14 -10.68 -17.28
CA LYS A 34 -3.14 -9.62 -17.47
C LYS A 34 -2.50 -9.23 -16.13
N PRO A 35 -1.28 -8.64 -16.13
CA PRO A 35 -0.66 -8.13 -14.91
C PRO A 35 -1.58 -7.16 -14.14
N SER A 36 -2.29 -6.28 -14.85
CA SER A 36 -3.21 -5.30 -14.24
C SER A 36 -4.46 -5.92 -13.61
N GLU A 37 -4.80 -7.17 -13.95
CA GLU A 37 -5.90 -7.92 -13.33
C GLU A 37 -5.39 -8.76 -12.14
N PHE A 38 -4.15 -9.22 -12.20
CA PHE A 38 -3.53 -10.08 -11.19
C PHE A 38 -2.87 -9.30 -10.04
N SER A 39 -2.27 -8.14 -10.33
CA SER A 39 -1.55 -7.32 -9.35
C SER A 39 -2.43 -6.90 -8.17
N PRO A 40 -3.65 -6.34 -8.38
CA PRO A 40 -4.50 -5.94 -7.26
C PRO A 40 -4.89 -7.11 -6.36
N ILE A 41 -5.11 -8.30 -6.93
CA ILE A 41 -5.45 -9.51 -6.20
C ILE A 41 -4.34 -9.87 -5.22
N VAL A 42 -3.11 -9.96 -5.71
CA VAL A 42 -1.95 -10.35 -4.88
C VAL A 42 -1.65 -9.32 -3.83
N LEU A 43 -1.63 -8.03 -4.19
CA LEU A 43 -1.39 -6.94 -3.24
C LEU A 43 -2.49 -6.89 -2.16
N GLY A 44 -3.75 -7.11 -2.53
CA GLY A 44 -4.85 -7.21 -1.56
C GLY A 44 -4.71 -8.39 -0.60
N LEU A 45 -4.20 -9.55 -1.05
CA LEU A 45 -3.95 -10.69 -0.16
C LEU A 45 -2.75 -10.46 0.76
N ILE A 46 -1.69 -9.80 0.27
CA ILE A 46 -0.56 -9.38 1.13
C ILE A 46 -1.07 -8.43 2.21
N PHE A 47 -1.90 -7.45 1.83
CA PHE A 47 -2.51 -6.52 2.78
C PHE A 47 -3.39 -7.23 3.82
N LEU A 48 -4.28 -8.13 3.38
CA LEU A 48 -5.13 -8.88 4.29
C LEU A 48 -4.29 -9.73 5.27
N ARG A 49 -3.17 -10.28 4.80
CA ARG A 49 -2.27 -11.07 5.65
C ARG A 49 -1.58 -10.17 6.66
N PHE A 50 -1.10 -9.00 6.25
CA PHE A 50 -0.58 -7.98 7.14
C PHE A 50 -1.59 -7.62 8.23
N ALA A 51 -2.84 -7.34 7.86
CA ALA A 51 -3.90 -7.00 8.79
C ALA A 51 -4.17 -8.15 9.78
N ASP A 52 -4.21 -9.40 9.31
CA ASP A 52 -4.39 -10.62 10.12
C ASP A 52 -3.27 -10.80 11.16
N VAL A 53 -2.01 -10.60 10.77
CA VAL A 53 -0.87 -10.68 11.69
C VAL A 53 -0.92 -9.57 12.75
N ARG A 54 -1.13 -8.32 12.32
CA ARG A 54 -1.20 -7.16 13.24
C ARG A 54 -2.37 -7.26 14.21
N PHE A 55 -3.53 -7.66 13.70
CA PHE A 55 -4.72 -7.88 14.51
C PHE A 55 -4.48 -8.97 15.56
N SER A 56 -3.92 -10.11 15.16
CA SER A 56 -3.65 -11.23 16.08
C SER A 56 -2.65 -10.86 17.18
N ALA A 57 -1.61 -10.08 16.85
CA ALA A 57 -0.66 -9.59 17.84
C ALA A 57 -1.33 -8.72 18.91
N VAL A 58 -2.20 -7.79 18.49
CA VAL A 58 -2.96 -6.94 19.43
C VAL A 58 -4.00 -7.75 20.19
N GLU A 59 -4.69 -8.70 19.54
CA GLU A 59 -5.71 -9.55 20.17
C GLU A 59 -5.17 -10.27 21.41
N GLU A 60 -3.92 -10.73 21.39
CA GLU A 60 -3.22 -11.31 22.55
C GLU A 60 -2.93 -10.30 23.66
N GLU A 61 -2.55 -9.07 23.32
CA GLU A 61 -2.22 -8.02 24.29
C GLU A 61 -3.44 -7.47 25.03
N ILE A 62 -4.58 -7.35 24.35
CA ILE A 62 -5.76 -6.68 24.90
C ILE A 62 -6.75 -7.64 25.56
N LYS A 63 -6.43 -8.94 25.63
CA LYS A 63 -7.30 -9.96 26.22
C LYS A 63 -7.81 -9.52 27.60
N PRO A 64 -9.12 -9.67 27.89
CA PRO A 64 -9.64 -9.29 29.19
C PRO A 64 -9.06 -10.23 30.24
N GLN A 65 -8.65 -9.69 31.38
CA GLN A 65 -8.25 -10.53 32.51
C GLN A 65 -9.40 -11.45 32.94
N PRO A 66 -9.10 -12.67 33.43
CA PRO A 66 -10.12 -13.57 33.95
C PRO A 66 -11.01 -12.87 35.00
N GLY A 67 -12.33 -12.87 34.77
CA GLY A 67 -13.31 -12.22 35.65
C GLY A 67 -13.68 -10.78 35.26
N SER A 68 -13.03 -10.20 34.24
CA SER A 68 -13.43 -8.90 33.68
C SER A 68 -14.76 -8.99 32.92
N ARG A 69 -15.61 -7.97 33.08
CA ARG A 69 -16.84 -7.78 32.28
C ARG A 69 -16.63 -6.93 31.02
N ARG A 70 -15.39 -6.48 30.76
CA ARG A 70 -15.06 -5.66 29.60
C ARG A 70 -15.18 -6.48 28.32
N SER A 71 -16.02 -6.02 27.39
CA SER A 71 -16.03 -6.48 26.01
C SER A 71 -14.98 -5.73 25.20
N ILE A 72 -14.28 -6.46 24.33
CA ILE A 72 -13.34 -5.88 23.36
C ILE A 72 -14.08 -5.70 22.04
N GLY A 73 -13.93 -4.54 21.41
CA GLY A 73 -14.54 -4.24 20.11
C GLY A 73 -13.60 -3.46 19.18
N PRO A 74 -14.09 -3.03 18.01
CA PRO A 74 -13.27 -2.33 17.00
C PRO A 74 -12.48 -1.13 17.54
N ALA A 75 -13.11 -0.32 18.39
CA ALA A 75 -12.48 0.86 18.98
C ALA A 75 -11.21 0.55 19.81
N ASP A 76 -11.14 -0.63 20.45
CA ASP A 76 -9.96 -1.03 21.22
C ASP A 76 -8.75 -1.30 20.31
N TYR A 77 -8.98 -1.84 19.11
CA TYR A 77 -7.94 -2.08 18.11
C TYR A 77 -7.51 -0.78 17.43
N HIS A 78 -8.48 0.06 17.06
CA HIS A 78 -8.20 1.37 16.44
C HIS A 78 -7.40 2.27 17.37
N ALA A 79 -7.66 2.24 18.69
CA ALA A 79 -6.88 2.98 19.68
C ALA A 79 -5.40 2.53 19.77
N ARG A 80 -5.07 1.34 19.26
CA ARG A 80 -3.70 0.81 19.12
C ARG A 80 -3.13 1.03 17.71
N GLY A 81 -3.83 1.75 16.84
CA GLY A 81 -3.43 1.97 15.44
C GLY A 81 -3.48 0.70 14.59
N VAL A 82 -4.33 -0.26 14.95
CA VAL A 82 -4.49 -1.53 14.22
C VAL A 82 -5.91 -1.65 13.68
N LEU A 83 -6.01 -2.15 12.45
CA LEU A 83 -7.29 -2.40 11.78
C LEU A 83 -8.06 -3.49 12.53
N TYR A 84 -9.37 -3.33 12.67
CA TYR A 84 -10.21 -4.40 13.17
C TYR A 84 -10.48 -5.42 12.08
N LEU A 85 -10.26 -6.71 12.37
CA LEU A 85 -10.44 -7.79 11.42
C LEU A 85 -11.58 -8.74 11.84
N PRO A 86 -12.74 -8.70 11.14
CA PRO A 86 -13.84 -9.63 11.37
C PRO A 86 -13.42 -11.09 11.21
N ALA A 87 -14.12 -12.01 11.89
CA ALA A 87 -13.78 -13.43 11.88
C ALA A 87 -13.78 -14.03 10.47
N GLU A 88 -14.73 -13.61 9.62
CA GLU A 88 -14.85 -14.00 8.22
C GLU A 88 -13.68 -13.53 7.34
N ALA A 89 -12.95 -12.49 7.77
CA ALA A 89 -11.80 -11.94 7.06
C ALA A 89 -10.45 -12.50 7.52
N ARG A 90 -10.41 -13.27 8.61
CA ARG A 90 -9.18 -13.88 9.12
C ARG A 90 -8.67 -14.95 8.15
N PHE A 91 -7.35 -14.99 7.94
CA PHE A 91 -6.74 -15.95 7.00
C PHE A 91 -7.04 -17.40 7.37
N GLY A 92 -7.04 -17.70 8.67
CA GLY A 92 -7.37 -19.04 9.17
C GLY A 92 -8.77 -19.50 8.78
N HIS A 93 -9.76 -18.60 8.77
CA HIS A 93 -11.12 -18.91 8.34
C HIS A 93 -11.17 -19.24 6.85
N LEU A 94 -10.57 -18.38 6.01
CA LEU A 94 -10.55 -18.54 4.56
C LEU A 94 -9.84 -19.84 4.11
N LEU A 95 -8.75 -20.22 4.79
CA LEU A 95 -8.01 -21.46 4.52
C LEU A 95 -8.76 -22.73 4.92
N GLN A 96 -9.69 -22.65 5.87
CA GLN A 96 -10.46 -23.79 6.39
C GLN A 96 -11.80 -23.99 5.67
N LEU A 97 -12.13 -23.15 4.69
CA LEU A 97 -13.35 -23.32 3.91
C LEU A 97 -13.36 -24.67 3.19
N PRO A 98 -14.50 -25.40 3.18
CA PRO A 98 -14.60 -26.69 2.51
C PRO A 98 -14.25 -26.62 1.03
N GLU A 99 -13.64 -27.68 0.50
CA GLU A 99 -13.40 -27.81 -0.93
C GLU A 99 -14.72 -27.71 -1.71
N GLY A 100 -14.74 -26.94 -2.80
CA GLY A 100 -15.96 -26.64 -3.57
C GLY A 100 -16.75 -25.42 -3.07
N SER A 101 -16.37 -24.79 -1.97
CA SER A 101 -16.94 -23.50 -1.54
C SER A 101 -16.67 -22.39 -2.58
N ALA A 102 -17.50 -21.36 -2.60
CA ALA A 102 -17.29 -20.18 -3.44
C ALA A 102 -16.17 -19.28 -2.87
N LEU A 103 -14.92 -19.75 -2.90
CA LEU A 103 -13.77 -19.11 -2.26
C LEU A 103 -13.57 -17.66 -2.75
N GLY A 104 -13.66 -17.42 -4.06
CA GLY A 104 -13.56 -16.06 -4.61
C GLY A 104 -14.62 -15.10 -4.04
N GLN A 105 -15.84 -15.58 -3.81
CA GLN A 105 -16.90 -14.80 -3.17
C GLN A 105 -16.59 -14.58 -1.68
N ALA A 106 -16.13 -15.61 -0.97
CA ALA A 106 -15.75 -15.49 0.45
C ALA A 106 -14.63 -14.46 0.67
N VAL A 107 -13.61 -14.43 -0.20
CA VAL A 107 -12.55 -13.41 -0.12
C VAL A 107 -13.09 -12.02 -0.44
N ASN A 108 -13.98 -11.88 -1.42
CA ASN A 108 -14.64 -10.59 -1.70
C ASN A 108 -15.46 -10.10 -0.48
N ASP A 109 -16.18 -11.00 0.19
CA ASP A 109 -16.98 -10.67 1.36
C ASP A 109 -16.11 -10.33 2.57
N ALA A 110 -14.99 -11.02 2.75
CA ALA A 110 -13.96 -10.67 3.71
C ALA A 110 -13.46 -9.24 3.48
N MET A 111 -13.05 -8.87 2.25
CA MET A 111 -12.58 -7.51 1.96
C MET A 111 -13.64 -6.45 2.26
N ARG A 112 -14.92 -6.70 1.91
CA ARG A 112 -16.03 -5.78 2.25
C ARG A 112 -16.23 -5.67 3.77
N ALA A 113 -16.09 -6.77 4.50
CA ALA A 113 -16.19 -6.77 5.96
C ALA A 113 -15.04 -5.95 6.59
N VAL A 114 -13.82 -6.05 6.05
CA VAL A 114 -12.70 -5.19 6.50
C VAL A 114 -13.00 -3.71 6.28
N GLU A 115 -13.46 -3.31 5.09
CA GLU A 115 -13.76 -1.89 4.84
C GLU A 115 -14.90 -1.35 5.73
N ARG A 116 -15.92 -2.17 6.00
CA ARG A 116 -17.05 -1.77 6.87
C ARG A 116 -16.59 -1.38 8.27
N GLU A 117 -15.63 -2.11 8.83
CA GLU A 117 -15.11 -1.87 10.18
C GLU A 117 -13.95 -0.85 10.21
N ASN A 118 -13.41 -0.47 9.05
CA ASN A 118 -12.26 0.42 8.93
C ASN A 118 -12.53 1.50 7.86
N PRO A 119 -13.20 2.61 8.23
CA PRO A 119 -13.68 3.62 7.28
C PRO A 119 -12.61 4.24 6.39
N ASP A 120 -11.37 4.34 6.87
CA ASP A 120 -10.23 4.88 6.08
C ASP A 120 -9.90 4.01 4.85
N LEU A 121 -10.37 2.77 4.83
CA LEU A 121 -10.20 1.82 3.73
C LEU A 121 -11.44 1.72 2.82
N ALA A 122 -12.44 2.58 2.98
CA ALA A 122 -13.64 2.55 2.16
C ALA A 122 -13.30 2.57 0.65
N ASP A 123 -13.79 1.57 -0.07
CA ASP A 123 -13.56 1.36 -1.50
C ASP A 123 -12.08 1.22 -1.93
N VAL A 124 -11.19 0.86 -1.01
CA VAL A 124 -9.76 0.67 -1.26
C VAL A 124 -9.44 -0.79 -1.64
N LEU A 125 -10.04 -1.77 -0.95
CA LEU A 125 -9.70 -3.17 -1.11
C LEU A 125 -10.29 -3.76 -2.41
N PRO A 126 -9.53 -4.63 -3.10
CA PRO A 126 -10.01 -5.32 -4.30
C PRO A 126 -11.13 -6.30 -3.95
N LYS A 127 -12.12 -6.41 -4.84
CA LYS A 127 -13.33 -7.26 -4.66
C LYS A 127 -13.62 -8.10 -5.90
N THR A 128 -12.58 -8.46 -6.64
CA THR A 128 -12.64 -9.16 -7.94
C THR A 128 -12.01 -10.56 -7.87
N TYR A 129 -11.98 -11.20 -6.70
CA TYR A 129 -11.32 -12.50 -6.51
C TYR A 129 -12.00 -13.67 -7.24
N GLN A 130 -13.24 -13.50 -7.68
CA GLN A 130 -13.98 -14.50 -8.48
C GLN A 130 -13.43 -14.69 -9.90
N ILE A 131 -12.56 -13.80 -10.39
CA ILE A 131 -11.92 -13.98 -11.70
C ILE A 131 -10.88 -15.11 -11.71
N LEU A 132 -10.40 -15.51 -10.53
CA LEU A 132 -9.47 -16.62 -10.39
C LEU A 132 -10.22 -17.94 -10.17
N GLU A 133 -9.67 -19.01 -10.73
CA GLU A 133 -10.09 -20.35 -10.36
C GLU A 133 -9.86 -20.59 -8.87
N ASN A 134 -10.81 -21.26 -8.22
CA ASN A 134 -10.76 -21.57 -6.78
C ASN A 134 -9.44 -22.23 -6.37
N ARG A 135 -8.90 -23.13 -7.19
CA ARG A 135 -7.61 -23.79 -6.93
C ARG A 135 -6.46 -22.78 -6.88
N THR A 136 -6.36 -21.91 -7.87
CA THR A 136 -5.32 -20.87 -7.94
C THR A 136 -5.42 -19.90 -6.77
N LEU A 137 -6.63 -19.48 -6.41
CA LEU A 137 -6.86 -18.61 -5.26
C LEU A 137 -6.52 -19.28 -3.92
N ALA A 138 -6.85 -20.57 -3.75
CA ALA A 138 -6.49 -21.32 -2.56
C ALA A 138 -4.96 -21.45 -2.41
N GLU A 139 -4.23 -21.70 -3.50
CA GLU A 139 -2.77 -21.73 -3.48
C GLU A 139 -2.18 -20.34 -3.19
N LEU A 140 -2.72 -19.26 -3.75
CA LEU A 140 -2.31 -17.89 -3.40
C LEU A 140 -2.48 -17.61 -1.90
N LEU A 141 -3.62 -17.99 -1.32
CA LEU A 141 -3.86 -17.84 0.12
C LEU A 141 -2.82 -18.60 0.94
N LYS A 142 -2.47 -19.83 0.56
CA LYS A 142 -1.41 -20.61 1.23
C LYS A 142 -0.04 -19.95 1.12
N VAL A 143 0.29 -19.42 -0.07
CA VAL A 143 1.56 -18.69 -0.27
C VAL A 143 1.64 -17.49 0.67
N MET A 144 0.59 -16.67 0.75
CA MET A 144 0.56 -15.50 1.64
C MET A 144 0.54 -15.90 3.12
N ALA A 145 -0.15 -16.99 3.47
CA ALA A 145 -0.15 -17.53 4.83
C ALA A 145 1.24 -18.02 5.28
N SER A 146 2.13 -18.36 4.34
CA SER A 146 3.52 -18.76 4.64
C SER A 146 4.41 -17.60 5.09
N ILE A 147 3.93 -16.34 5.02
CA ILE A 147 4.62 -15.20 5.60
C ILE A 147 4.63 -15.36 7.14
N PRO A 148 5.81 -15.42 7.79
CA PRO A 148 5.91 -15.70 9.22
C PRO A 148 5.20 -14.65 10.09
N LEU A 149 4.62 -15.10 11.21
CA LEU A 149 3.86 -14.26 12.15
C LEU A 149 4.75 -13.37 13.03
N ASP A 150 6.00 -13.76 13.26
CA ASP A 150 7.00 -13.03 14.05
C ASP A 150 7.64 -11.88 13.28
N LYS A 151 7.40 -11.80 11.96
CA LYS A 151 7.81 -10.68 11.14
C LYS A 151 6.81 -9.52 11.31
N GLY A 152 7.28 -8.45 11.94
CA GLY A 152 6.52 -7.23 12.23
C GLY A 152 6.14 -6.39 11.00
N GLY A 153 5.67 -5.16 11.24
CA GLY A 153 5.17 -4.25 10.19
C GLY A 153 6.19 -4.00 9.07
N ASP A 154 7.46 -3.80 9.42
CA ASP A 154 8.53 -3.48 8.48
C ASP A 154 8.72 -4.54 7.39
N THR A 155 8.60 -5.82 7.74
CA THR A 155 8.72 -6.89 6.75
C THR A 155 7.57 -6.87 5.75
N PHE A 156 6.34 -6.68 6.23
CA PHE A 156 5.19 -6.61 5.32
C PHE A 156 5.27 -5.39 4.41
N GLY A 157 5.77 -4.25 4.92
CA GLY A 157 6.08 -3.08 4.11
C GLY A 157 7.04 -3.39 2.97
N LEU A 158 8.17 -4.04 3.29
CA LEU A 158 9.17 -4.44 2.30
C LEU A 158 8.63 -5.43 1.26
N ILE A 159 7.89 -6.46 1.70
CA ILE A 159 7.24 -7.42 0.78
C ILE A 159 6.26 -6.69 -0.13
N TYR A 160 5.44 -5.79 0.42
CA TYR A 160 4.44 -5.05 -0.35
C TYR A 160 5.10 -4.16 -1.41
N GLU A 161 6.13 -3.40 -1.04
CA GLU A 161 6.91 -2.56 -1.98
C GLU A 161 7.64 -3.40 -3.05
N TYR A 162 8.20 -4.55 -2.66
CA TYR A 162 8.85 -5.46 -3.58
C TYR A 162 7.86 -5.94 -4.66
N PHE A 163 6.67 -6.42 -4.26
CA PHE A 163 5.65 -6.86 -5.20
C PHE A 163 5.14 -5.70 -6.07
N LEU A 164 4.92 -4.54 -5.48
CA LEU A 164 4.51 -3.33 -6.19
C LEU A 164 5.53 -2.95 -7.28
N GLY A 165 6.83 -2.95 -6.95
CA GLY A 165 7.90 -2.70 -7.91
C GLY A 165 7.98 -3.76 -9.02
N LYS A 166 7.82 -5.04 -8.68
CA LYS A 166 7.80 -6.13 -9.68
C LYS A 166 6.62 -6.03 -10.64
N PHE A 167 5.43 -5.69 -10.15
CA PHE A 167 4.26 -5.48 -11.00
C PHE A 167 4.40 -4.25 -11.89
N ALA A 168 4.97 -3.16 -11.36
CA ALA A 168 5.27 -1.98 -12.17
C ALA A 168 6.22 -2.31 -13.33
N MET A 169 7.25 -3.13 -13.07
CA MET A 169 8.18 -3.59 -14.12
C MET A 169 7.50 -4.51 -15.15
N SER A 170 6.59 -5.39 -14.73
CA SER A 170 5.94 -6.36 -15.63
C SER A 170 4.85 -5.73 -16.51
N GLU A 171 4.19 -4.66 -16.05
CA GLU A 171 3.23 -3.90 -16.85
C GLU A 171 3.88 -3.08 -17.97
N GLY A 172 5.21 -2.92 -17.95
CA GLY A 172 5.94 -2.19 -18.99
C GLY A 172 5.56 -0.71 -19.08
N GLN A 173 4.89 -0.17 -18.06
CA GLN A 173 4.50 1.24 -18.02
C GLN A 173 5.79 2.08 -17.91
N LYS A 174 6.12 2.80 -18.97
CA LYS A 174 7.31 3.66 -19.08
C LYS A 174 7.22 4.95 -18.22
N GLY A 175 6.22 5.08 -17.35
CA GLY A 175 5.90 6.32 -16.65
C GLY A 175 6.34 6.30 -15.18
N GLY A 176 6.90 7.42 -14.71
CA GLY A 176 7.20 7.67 -13.30
C GLY A 176 5.96 7.79 -12.38
N GLU A 177 4.76 7.91 -12.96
CA GLU A 177 3.47 8.08 -12.28
C GLU A 177 3.06 6.83 -11.47
N PHE A 178 3.49 5.62 -11.85
CA PHE A 178 3.05 4.40 -11.13
C PHE A 178 4.01 3.99 -10.00
N TYR A 179 5.31 3.96 -10.30
CA TYR A 179 6.35 3.56 -9.36
C TYR A 179 7.66 4.28 -9.67
N THR A 180 8.20 4.96 -8.66
CA THR A 180 9.54 5.55 -8.73
C THR A 180 10.51 4.62 -8.03
N PRO A 181 11.64 4.21 -8.65
CA PRO A 181 12.62 3.34 -8.01
C PRO A 181 13.10 3.89 -6.66
N THR A 182 13.21 3.01 -5.66
CA THR A 182 13.56 3.34 -4.28
C THR A 182 14.83 4.20 -4.16
N SER A 183 15.82 3.98 -5.03
CA SER A 183 17.05 4.78 -5.04
C SER A 183 16.82 6.26 -5.37
N ILE A 184 15.91 6.56 -6.30
CA ILE A 184 15.56 7.94 -6.68
C ILE A 184 14.71 8.57 -5.58
N VAL A 185 13.71 7.84 -5.08
CA VAL A 185 12.85 8.30 -3.98
C VAL A 185 13.70 8.65 -2.75
N ARG A 186 14.62 7.75 -2.35
CA ARG A 186 15.53 7.97 -1.23
C ARG A 186 16.39 9.21 -1.46
N LEU A 187 16.97 9.37 -2.64
CA LEU A 187 17.78 10.55 -2.95
C LEU A 187 16.98 11.85 -2.75
N ILE A 188 15.75 11.92 -3.28
CA ILE A 188 14.90 13.11 -3.15
C ILE A 188 14.58 13.41 -1.68
N VAL A 189 14.19 12.39 -0.92
CA VAL A 189 13.83 12.55 0.50
C VAL A 189 15.03 12.98 1.35
N GLU A 190 16.20 12.37 1.15
CA GLU A 190 17.43 12.70 1.90
C GLU A 190 17.95 14.12 1.57
N ILE A 191 17.63 14.68 0.39
CA ILE A 191 17.94 16.07 0.05
C ILE A 191 16.96 17.05 0.72
N LEU A 192 15.68 16.68 0.78
CA LEU A 192 14.63 17.54 1.33
C LEU A 192 14.63 17.57 2.87
N GLU A 193 15.08 16.49 3.50
CA GLU A 193 15.14 16.32 4.95
C GLU A 193 13.80 16.63 5.67
N PRO A 194 12.68 15.94 5.34
CA PRO A 194 11.35 16.28 5.86
C PRO A 194 11.16 15.81 7.32
N TYR A 195 11.86 16.43 8.27
CA TYR A 195 11.86 16.04 9.68
C TYR A 195 10.51 16.26 10.41
N LEU A 196 9.77 17.31 10.05
CA LEU A 196 8.52 17.75 10.66
C LEU A 196 7.77 18.62 9.65
N GLY A 197 6.46 18.41 9.50
CA GLY A 197 5.60 19.31 8.73
C GLY A 197 4.64 18.60 7.77
N ARG A 198 4.04 19.37 6.87
CA ARG A 198 3.09 18.88 5.88
C ARG A 198 3.81 18.57 4.57
N ILE A 199 3.66 17.32 4.12
CA ILE A 199 4.29 16.79 2.92
C ILE A 199 3.21 16.61 1.84
N TYR A 200 3.50 17.05 0.63
CA TYR A 200 2.60 16.93 -0.51
C TYR A 200 3.24 16.29 -1.74
N ASP A 201 2.51 15.38 -2.39
CA ASP A 201 2.81 14.89 -3.73
C ASP A 201 1.58 15.03 -4.67
N PRO A 202 1.60 15.93 -5.66
CA PRO A 202 0.50 16.16 -6.61
C PRO A 202 0.33 15.07 -7.68
N ALA A 203 1.20 14.07 -7.73
CA ALA A 203 1.11 12.94 -8.65
C ALA A 203 1.66 11.71 -7.94
N CYS A 204 1.04 11.37 -6.80
CA CYS A 204 1.68 10.54 -5.79
C CYS A 204 1.87 9.08 -6.18
N GLY A 205 1.24 8.64 -7.28
CA GLY A 205 1.33 7.27 -7.73
C GLY A 205 0.93 6.31 -6.62
N SER A 206 1.74 5.28 -6.41
CA SER A 206 1.57 4.30 -5.34
C SER A 206 2.05 4.75 -3.94
N GLY A 207 2.38 6.03 -3.76
CA GLY A 207 2.70 6.62 -2.45
C GLY A 207 4.11 6.34 -1.92
N GLY A 208 5.03 5.83 -2.75
CA GLY A 208 6.40 5.48 -2.33
C GLY A 208 7.19 6.67 -1.74
N MET A 209 6.94 7.88 -2.25
CA MET A 209 7.51 9.13 -1.73
C MET A 209 7.19 9.36 -0.24
N PHE A 210 5.95 9.04 0.18
CA PHE A 210 5.51 9.19 1.56
C PHE A 210 6.09 8.11 2.47
N VAL A 211 6.11 6.86 2.01
CA VAL A 211 6.72 5.74 2.75
C VAL A 211 8.19 6.04 3.05
N GLN A 212 8.93 6.51 2.05
CA GLN A 212 10.34 6.86 2.24
C GLN A 212 10.53 8.09 3.13
N SER A 213 9.63 9.08 3.06
CA SER A 213 9.65 10.23 3.97
C SER A 213 9.44 9.81 5.42
N ALA A 214 8.52 8.88 5.68
CA ALA A 214 8.33 8.31 7.01
C ALA A 214 9.57 7.52 7.47
N ARG A 215 10.15 6.68 6.61
CA ARG A 215 11.39 5.96 6.92
C ARG A 215 12.54 6.91 7.24
N PHE A 216 12.65 8.04 6.54
CA PHE A 216 13.64 9.06 6.85
C PHE A 216 13.46 9.58 8.28
N VAL A 217 12.24 9.97 8.66
CA VAL A 217 11.93 10.46 10.02
C VAL A 217 12.24 9.40 11.08
N GLU A 218 11.86 8.15 10.83
CA GLU A 218 12.12 7.01 11.73
C GLU A 218 13.62 6.70 11.89
N ASN A 219 14.37 6.67 10.79
CA ASN A 219 15.83 6.48 10.80
C ASN A 219 16.57 7.60 11.55
N HIS A 220 15.93 8.77 11.69
CA HIS A 220 16.42 9.88 12.50
C HIS A 220 15.83 9.90 13.92
N HIS A 221 15.34 8.74 14.39
CA HIS A 221 14.84 8.49 15.74
C HIS A 221 13.65 9.38 16.15
N ARG A 222 12.79 9.70 15.20
CA ARG A 222 11.54 10.44 15.42
C ARG A 222 10.33 9.60 15.04
N ASN A 223 9.14 10.00 15.48
CA ASN A 223 7.89 9.28 15.17
C ASN A 223 7.21 9.90 13.93
N PRO A 224 7.18 9.22 12.77
CA PRO A 224 6.57 9.75 11.55
C PRO A 224 5.11 10.17 11.75
N GLY A 225 4.31 9.37 12.46
CA GLY A 225 2.88 9.65 12.66
C GLY A 225 2.61 10.87 13.53
N ALA A 226 3.60 11.35 14.29
CA ALA A 226 3.49 12.56 15.10
C ALA A 226 4.10 13.80 14.40
N GLU A 227 5.08 13.59 13.53
CA GLU A 227 5.91 14.67 12.99
C GLU A 227 5.47 15.10 11.58
N ILE A 228 5.00 14.17 10.74
CA ILE A 228 4.65 14.47 9.36
C ILE A 228 3.17 14.22 9.07
N SER A 229 2.59 15.09 8.25
CA SER A 229 1.23 14.92 7.72
C SER A 229 1.28 14.76 6.21
N VAL A 230 0.74 13.66 5.71
CA VAL A 230 0.83 13.25 4.30
C VAL A 230 -0.41 13.67 3.53
N TYR A 231 -0.20 14.33 2.39
CA TYR A 231 -1.24 14.74 1.46
C TYR A 231 -0.83 14.34 0.04
N GLY A 232 -1.75 13.78 -0.72
CA GLY A 232 -1.44 13.35 -2.08
C GLY A 232 -2.64 13.46 -3.00
N GLN A 233 -2.34 13.55 -4.28
CA GLN A 233 -3.34 13.45 -5.34
C GLN A 233 -2.86 12.52 -6.43
N GLU A 234 -3.75 11.66 -6.91
CA GLU A 234 -3.48 10.69 -7.95
C GLU A 234 -4.66 10.65 -8.92
N ARG A 235 -4.39 10.66 -10.22
CA ARG A 235 -5.44 10.72 -11.24
C ARG A 235 -6.12 9.37 -11.43
N VAL A 236 -5.36 8.28 -11.37
CA VAL A 236 -5.81 6.92 -11.64
C VAL A 236 -6.39 6.29 -10.37
N THR A 237 -7.66 5.91 -10.41
CA THR A 237 -8.39 5.36 -9.26
C THR A 237 -7.67 4.17 -8.64
N ASP A 238 -7.25 3.18 -9.43
CA ASP A 238 -6.61 1.99 -8.88
C ASP A 238 -5.24 2.31 -8.27
N THR A 239 -4.46 3.20 -8.88
CA THR A 239 -3.21 3.69 -8.31
C THR A 239 -3.42 4.43 -6.98
N SER A 240 -4.47 5.25 -6.87
CA SER A 240 -4.82 5.95 -5.62
C SER A 240 -5.21 4.98 -4.48
N ARG A 241 -5.80 3.82 -4.82
CA ARG A 241 -6.10 2.75 -3.86
C ARG A 241 -4.80 2.09 -3.40
N LEU A 242 -3.89 1.79 -4.34
CA LEU A 242 -2.57 1.25 -4.01
C LEU A 242 -1.78 2.17 -3.08
N ALA A 243 -1.83 3.48 -3.28
CA ALA A 243 -1.21 4.46 -2.38
C ALA A 243 -1.74 4.35 -0.95
N ARG A 244 -3.07 4.31 -0.79
CA ARG A 244 -3.71 4.18 0.53
C ARG A 244 -3.37 2.87 1.21
N LEU A 245 -3.36 1.76 0.48
CA LEU A 245 -2.90 0.47 1.02
C LEU A 245 -1.43 0.52 1.40
N ASN A 246 -0.57 1.12 0.58
CA ASN A 246 0.85 1.21 0.85
C ASN A 246 1.14 2.01 2.13
N LEU A 247 0.45 3.14 2.32
CA LEU A 247 0.49 3.90 3.57
C LEU A 247 0.06 3.05 4.76
N ALA A 248 -1.08 2.35 4.65
CA ALA A 248 -1.62 1.54 5.74
C ALA A 248 -0.69 0.36 6.14
N VAL A 249 -0.03 -0.31 5.19
CA VAL A 249 0.95 -1.37 5.48
C VAL A 249 2.16 -0.81 6.25
N HIS A 250 2.53 0.45 5.98
CA HIS A 250 3.60 1.16 6.69
C HIS A 250 3.14 1.88 7.96
N GLY A 251 1.89 1.67 8.40
CA GLY A 251 1.34 2.32 9.59
C GLY A 251 1.19 3.84 9.47
N LEU A 252 1.07 4.35 8.24
CA LEU A 252 0.90 5.77 7.94
C LEU A 252 -0.55 6.09 7.62
N SER A 253 -0.98 7.28 8.04
CA SER A 253 -2.23 7.90 7.62
C SER A 253 -1.93 9.07 6.67
N GLY A 254 -2.78 9.26 5.67
CA GLY A 254 -2.63 10.37 4.73
C GLY A 254 -3.92 10.68 3.98
N ASP A 255 -4.06 11.93 3.55
CA ASP A 255 -5.19 12.40 2.74
C ASP A 255 -4.84 12.26 1.25
N ILE A 256 -5.13 11.07 0.70
CA ILE A 256 -4.92 10.76 -0.71
C ILE A 256 -6.24 10.89 -1.46
N ARG A 257 -6.30 11.84 -2.39
CA ARG A 257 -7.51 12.15 -3.17
C ARG A 257 -7.34 11.76 -4.63
N GLN A 258 -8.40 11.23 -5.23
CA GLN A 258 -8.41 10.90 -6.65
C GLN A 258 -8.85 12.12 -7.46
N GLY A 259 -8.03 12.57 -8.42
CA GLY A 259 -8.36 13.72 -9.26
C GLY A 259 -7.21 14.17 -10.14
N ASN A 260 -7.50 14.89 -11.22
CA ASN A 260 -6.46 15.38 -12.12
C ASN A 260 -5.88 16.72 -11.63
N THR A 261 -4.62 16.72 -11.18
CA THR A 261 -4.01 17.93 -10.58
C THR A 261 -3.90 19.12 -11.52
N TYR A 262 -3.94 18.94 -12.84
CA TYR A 262 -4.02 20.08 -13.76
C TYR A 262 -5.32 20.87 -13.56
N TYR A 263 -6.44 20.18 -13.36
CA TYR A 263 -7.78 20.77 -13.39
C TYR A 263 -8.43 20.90 -12.01
N GLU A 264 -7.92 20.16 -11.03
CA GLU A 264 -8.51 20.04 -9.71
C GLU A 264 -7.39 20.19 -8.67
N ASP A 265 -7.46 21.24 -7.86
CA ASP A 265 -6.63 21.40 -6.67
C ASP A 265 -7.41 20.90 -5.46
N LEU A 266 -7.34 19.60 -5.19
CA LEU A 266 -8.14 19.01 -4.12
C LEU A 266 -7.62 19.33 -2.73
N HIS A 267 -6.47 20.01 -2.59
CA HIS A 267 -5.84 20.30 -1.30
C HIS A 267 -5.59 21.79 -1.05
N ASP A 268 -6.14 22.67 -1.90
CA ASP A 268 -5.89 24.12 -1.88
C ASP A 268 -4.39 24.46 -1.83
N SER A 269 -3.60 23.75 -2.64
CA SER A 269 -2.16 23.54 -2.48
C SER A 269 -1.25 24.76 -2.29
N PRO A 270 -1.47 25.95 -2.91
CA PRO A 270 -0.50 27.05 -2.83
C PRO A 270 -0.20 27.52 -1.40
N GLY A 271 1.06 27.40 -0.98
CA GLY A 271 1.54 27.87 0.32
C GLY A 271 1.07 27.06 1.53
N ARG A 272 0.51 25.85 1.33
CA ARG A 272 -0.03 25.00 2.41
C ARG A 272 0.93 23.96 2.97
N PHE A 273 2.01 23.67 2.24
CA PHE A 273 2.89 22.54 2.47
C PHE A 273 4.33 23.00 2.71
N ASP A 274 5.00 22.33 3.64
CA ASP A 274 6.40 22.59 3.98
C ASP A 274 7.33 21.89 2.99
N PHE A 275 6.94 20.71 2.52
CA PHE A 275 7.70 19.91 1.55
C PHE A 275 6.79 19.47 0.40
N VAL A 276 7.31 19.59 -0.82
CA VAL A 276 6.68 19.05 -2.02
C VAL A 276 7.69 18.16 -2.73
N LEU A 277 7.31 16.91 -2.95
CA LEU A 277 8.07 15.94 -3.73
C LEU A 277 7.13 15.27 -4.72
N ALA A 278 7.61 15.04 -5.94
CA ALA A 278 6.80 14.47 -7.00
C ALA A 278 7.69 13.80 -8.04
N ASN A 279 7.16 12.76 -8.67
CA ASN A 279 7.66 12.25 -9.94
C ASN A 279 6.50 12.21 -10.95
N PRO A 280 6.11 13.37 -11.50
CA PRO A 280 4.92 13.45 -12.35
C PRO A 280 5.14 12.69 -13.67
N PRO A 281 4.06 12.30 -14.36
CA PRO A 281 4.16 11.72 -15.69
C PRO A 281 4.93 12.64 -16.65
N PHE A 282 5.89 12.08 -17.37
CA PHE A 282 6.72 12.83 -18.32
C PHE A 282 5.99 13.07 -19.63
N ASN A 283 6.20 14.25 -20.23
CA ASN A 283 5.71 14.62 -21.56
C ASN A 283 4.18 14.51 -21.71
N VAL A 284 3.40 14.76 -20.66
CA VAL A 284 1.93 14.86 -20.77
C VAL A 284 1.60 15.99 -21.72
N SER A 285 1.00 15.66 -22.86
CA SER A 285 0.52 16.63 -23.84
C SER A 285 -0.99 16.81 -23.77
N GLN A 286 -1.50 17.81 -24.51
CA GLN A 286 -2.93 18.08 -24.63
C GLN A 286 -3.62 18.45 -23.30
N VAL A 287 -2.91 19.13 -22.41
CA VAL A 287 -3.54 19.81 -21.27
C VAL A 287 -4.44 20.92 -21.81
N ASP A 288 -5.71 20.90 -21.42
CA ASP A 288 -6.72 21.89 -21.80
C ASP A 288 -6.37 23.23 -21.12
N LYS A 289 -5.88 24.19 -21.93
CA LYS A 289 -5.38 25.48 -21.45
C LYS A 289 -6.51 26.40 -21.06
N GLU A 290 -7.66 26.27 -21.71
CA GLU A 290 -8.86 27.04 -21.42
C GLU A 290 -9.38 26.73 -20.01
N ARG A 291 -9.33 25.47 -19.58
CA ARG A 291 -9.74 25.06 -18.23
C ARG A 291 -8.85 25.59 -17.10
N ILE A 292 -7.62 26.00 -17.40
CA ILE A 292 -6.63 26.44 -16.40
C ILE A 292 -6.19 27.90 -16.61
N ALA A 293 -6.83 28.64 -17.51
CA ALA A 293 -6.40 29.98 -17.91
C ALA A 293 -6.37 30.98 -16.73
N ASP A 294 -7.36 30.90 -15.85
CA ASP A 294 -7.52 31.77 -14.68
C ASP A 294 -7.01 31.14 -13.38
N ASP A 295 -6.36 29.97 -13.46
CA ASP A 295 -5.92 29.24 -12.28
C ASP A 295 -4.65 29.90 -11.67
N PRO A 296 -4.68 30.29 -10.38
CA PRO A 296 -3.60 31.04 -9.74
C PRO A 296 -2.27 30.27 -9.66
N ARG A 297 -2.30 28.94 -9.83
CA ARG A 297 -1.09 28.09 -9.84
C ARG A 297 -0.18 28.40 -11.04
N TYR A 298 -0.71 28.96 -12.13
CA TYR A 298 0.04 29.19 -13.37
C TYR A 298 0.49 30.65 -13.57
N ARG A 299 0.86 31.36 -12.49
CA ARG A 299 1.35 32.75 -12.53
C ARG A 299 2.58 32.99 -13.42
N PHE A 300 3.31 31.93 -13.78
CA PHE A 300 4.51 31.98 -14.62
C PHE A 300 4.28 31.49 -16.05
N GLY A 301 3.02 31.28 -16.44
CA GLY A 301 2.62 30.79 -17.75
C GLY A 301 2.05 29.37 -17.70
N LEU A 302 1.26 29.05 -18.73
CA LEU A 302 0.60 27.76 -18.87
C LEU A 302 1.58 26.66 -19.34
N PRO A 303 1.29 25.38 -19.03
CA PRO A 303 2.03 24.24 -19.57
C PRO A 303 2.11 24.28 -21.09
N ARG A 304 3.29 23.98 -21.64
CA ARG A 304 3.61 24.15 -23.07
C ARG A 304 3.78 22.84 -23.83
N THR A 305 3.46 21.70 -23.25
CA THR A 305 3.58 20.40 -23.94
C THR A 305 2.43 20.25 -24.96
N ASP A 306 2.47 21.07 -26.02
CA ASP A 306 1.82 20.79 -27.29
C ASP A 306 2.59 19.73 -28.10
#